data_AF-G9P289-F1
#
_entry.id   AF-G9P289-F1
#
_cell.length_a   1.000
_cell.length_b   1.000
_cell.length_c   1.000
_cell.angle_alpha   90.00
_cell.angle_beta   90.00
_cell.angle_gamma   90.00
#
_symmetry.space_group_name_H-M   'P 1'
#
loop_
_entity.id
_entity.type
_entity.pdbx_description
1 polymer ?
#
loop_
_entity_poly.entity_id
_entity_poly.type
_entity_poly.pdbx_seq_one_letter_code
_entity_poly.pdbx_strand_id
1 'polypeptide(L)'
;MKVLLKVATVLTFASSAMAGQCSNHNKGAHKVDCVSKSEITQHGDDFCAAHWEDVSGSWSNFADSSGHTANIGMIGSFSSKAACKSAYAEIVDSCYNGWDGGGWSAYGTLLHINFCKWGSDDKQEL
;
A
#
# COMPACT_ATOMS: atom_id res chain seq x y z
N MET A 1 -24.63 23.43 48.21
CA MET A 1 -23.51 23.66 47.27
C MET A 1 -23.72 22.75 46.06
N LYS A 2 -24.10 23.31 44.91
CA LYS A 2 -24.37 22.54 43.67
C LYS A 2 -23.06 22.43 42.90
N VAL A 3 -22.44 21.24 42.89
CA VAL A 3 -21.27 20.97 42.04
C VAL A 3 -21.78 20.53 40.68
N LEU A 4 -21.80 21.47 39.72
CA LEU A 4 -22.05 21.18 38.31
C LEU A 4 -20.79 20.53 37.73
N LEU A 5 -20.78 19.21 37.60
CA LEU A 5 -19.77 18.50 36.82
C LEU A 5 -19.99 18.86 35.34
N LYS A 6 -19.14 19.73 34.79
CA LYS A 6 -19.03 19.95 33.35
C LYS A 6 -18.39 18.71 32.74
N VAL A 7 -19.19 17.87 32.08
CA VAL A 7 -18.69 16.76 31.27
C VAL A 7 -17.98 17.38 30.06
N ALA A 8 -16.66 17.42 30.11
CA ALA A 8 -15.84 17.75 28.96
C ALA A 8 -15.78 16.52 28.06
N THR A 9 -16.63 16.47 27.03
CA THR A 9 -16.57 15.46 25.99
C THR A 9 -15.34 15.74 25.13
N VAL A 10 -14.22 15.07 25.43
CA VAL A 10 -13.04 15.11 24.57
C VAL A 10 -13.37 14.26 23.34
N LEU A 11 -13.79 14.91 22.23
CA LEU A 11 -13.76 14.28 20.92
C LEU A 11 -12.30 14.16 20.48
N THR A 12 -11.64 13.06 20.85
CA THR A 12 -10.41 12.66 20.19
C THR A 12 -10.80 12.24 18.76
N PHE A 13 -10.63 13.14 17.79
CA PHE A 13 -10.53 12.74 16.39
C PHE A 13 -9.24 11.94 16.27
N ALA A 14 -9.32 10.63 16.46
CA ALA A 14 -8.24 9.74 16.09
C ALA A 14 -8.06 9.92 14.57
N SER A 15 -7.00 10.60 14.14
CA SER A 15 -6.51 10.52 12.77
C SER A 15 -6.06 9.08 12.55
N SER A 16 -7.01 8.20 12.27
CA SER A 16 -6.75 6.83 11.86
C SER A 16 -6.07 6.91 10.51
N ALA A 17 -4.74 6.81 10.49
CA ALA A 17 -4.06 6.29 9.31
C ALA A 17 -4.72 4.94 9.01
N MET A 18 -5.29 4.78 7.82
CA MET A 18 -5.83 3.49 7.42
C MET A 18 -4.62 2.60 7.14
N ALA A 19 -4.24 1.84 8.17
CA ALA A 19 -3.25 0.79 8.05
C ALA A 19 -3.69 -0.18 6.93
N GLY A 20 -2.71 -0.63 6.14
CA GLY A 20 -2.86 -1.46 4.93
C GLY A 20 -4.27 -1.92 4.56
N GLN A 21 -4.96 -1.27 3.62
CA GLN A 21 -6.16 -1.84 3.02
C GLN A 21 -5.73 -2.96 2.07
N CYS A 22 -5.83 -4.21 2.51
CA CYS A 22 -5.51 -5.36 1.67
C CYS A 22 -6.62 -5.60 0.65
N SER A 23 -6.25 -6.01 -0.55
CA SER A 23 -7.17 -6.11 -1.68
C SER A 23 -6.95 -7.39 -2.48
N ASN A 24 -8.04 -7.90 -3.03
CA ASN A 24 -8.04 -8.93 -4.05
C ASN A 24 -8.59 -8.30 -5.32
N HIS A 25 -7.82 -8.31 -6.40
CA HIS A 25 -8.17 -7.60 -7.63
C HIS A 25 -8.67 -8.52 -8.75
N ASN A 26 -8.46 -9.84 -8.63
CA ASN A 26 -9.00 -10.82 -9.58
C ASN A 26 -10.22 -11.53 -8.98
N LYS A 27 -11.25 -11.78 -9.80
CA LYS A 27 -12.40 -12.61 -9.37
C LYS A 27 -11.99 -14.09 -9.41
N GLY A 28 -12.11 -14.80 -8.29
CA GLY A 28 -11.84 -16.24 -8.24
C GLY A 28 -10.57 -16.57 -7.47
N ALA A 29 -9.64 -17.31 -8.09
CA ALA A 29 -8.41 -17.72 -7.41
C ALA A 29 -7.51 -16.51 -7.11
N HIS A 30 -7.16 -16.35 -5.84
CA HIS A 30 -6.26 -15.32 -5.34
C HIS A 30 -4.86 -15.91 -5.13
N LYS A 31 -3.86 -15.05 -5.02
CA LYS A 31 -2.45 -15.42 -4.82
C LYS A 31 -1.86 -16.28 -5.93
N VAL A 32 -2.31 -16.06 -7.17
CA VAL A 32 -1.78 -16.73 -8.37
C VAL A 32 -0.75 -15.83 -9.04
N ASP A 33 0.40 -16.39 -9.43
CA ASP A 33 1.49 -15.71 -10.16
C ASP A 33 1.93 -14.39 -9.52
N CYS A 34 2.10 -14.41 -8.20
CA CYS A 34 2.55 -13.26 -7.43
C CYS A 34 4.06 -13.30 -7.20
N VAL A 35 4.66 -12.12 -7.15
CA VAL A 35 6.08 -11.99 -6.82
C VAL A 35 6.40 -12.55 -5.45
N SER A 36 7.63 -13.04 -5.26
CA SER A 36 8.17 -13.46 -3.98
C SER A 36 8.10 -12.36 -2.89
N LYS A 37 7.75 -12.74 -1.66
CA LYS A 37 7.69 -11.82 -0.50
C LYS A 37 9.04 -11.17 -0.24
N SER A 38 10.11 -11.96 -0.25
CA SER A 38 11.45 -11.45 0.05
C SER A 38 11.91 -10.44 -1.00
N GLU A 39 11.59 -10.71 -2.27
CA GLU A 39 12.00 -9.84 -3.38
C GLU A 39 11.16 -8.55 -3.41
N ILE A 40 9.84 -8.63 -3.19
CA ILE A 40 9.02 -7.41 -3.13
C ILE A 40 9.34 -6.56 -1.90
N THR A 41 9.71 -7.18 -0.76
CA THR A 41 10.24 -6.46 0.40
C THR A 41 11.52 -5.71 0.04
N GLN A 42 12.47 -6.37 -0.65
CA GLN A 42 13.72 -5.74 -1.06
C GLN A 42 13.49 -4.60 -2.07
N HIS A 43 12.57 -4.79 -3.02
CA HIS A 43 12.18 -3.76 -3.98
C HIS A 43 11.66 -2.48 -3.32
N GLY A 44 11.04 -2.58 -2.13
CA GLY A 44 10.60 -1.41 -1.36
C GLY A 44 11.74 -0.42 -1.06
N ASP A 45 12.96 -0.91 -0.88
CA ASP A 45 14.14 -0.06 -0.67
C ASP A 45 14.46 0.77 -1.91
N ASP A 46 14.46 0.13 -3.08
CA ASP A 46 14.79 0.75 -4.36
C ASP A 46 13.70 1.73 -4.81
N PHE A 47 12.44 1.32 -4.70
CA PHE A 47 11.29 2.16 -5.01
C PHE A 47 11.29 3.43 -4.17
N CYS A 48 11.44 3.29 -2.84
CA CYS A 48 11.47 4.44 -1.96
C CYS A 48 12.75 5.26 -2.09
N ALA A 49 13.88 4.69 -2.53
CA ALA A 49 15.07 5.48 -2.84
C ALA A 49 14.85 6.41 -4.04
N ALA A 50 14.06 5.97 -5.03
CA ALA A 50 13.79 6.73 -6.26
C ALA A 50 12.59 7.69 -6.15
N HIS A 51 11.54 7.34 -5.41
CA HIS A 51 10.23 7.98 -5.58
C HIS A 51 9.66 8.68 -4.34
N TRP A 52 10.27 8.57 -3.15
CA TRP A 52 9.65 9.04 -1.90
C TRP A 52 9.22 10.52 -1.91
N GLU A 53 9.83 11.36 -2.73
CA GLU A 53 9.54 12.80 -2.85
C GLU A 53 8.66 13.19 -4.04
N ASP A 54 8.25 12.23 -4.87
CA ASP A 54 7.46 12.48 -6.08
C ASP A 54 6.02 12.89 -5.74
N VAL A 55 5.59 14.06 -6.21
CA VAL A 55 4.26 14.61 -5.90
C VAL A 55 3.22 14.24 -6.95
N SER A 56 3.60 14.23 -8.24
CA SER A 56 2.71 13.97 -9.38
C SER A 56 2.29 12.50 -9.53
N GLY A 57 2.86 11.63 -8.70
CA GLY A 57 2.65 10.20 -8.72
C GLY A 57 3.69 9.44 -9.55
N SER A 58 3.94 8.21 -9.12
CA SER A 58 4.99 7.34 -9.63
C SER A 58 4.44 5.93 -9.78
N TRP A 59 4.84 5.26 -10.86
CA TRP A 59 4.41 3.90 -11.17
C TRP A 59 5.61 3.05 -11.54
N SER A 60 5.70 1.85 -10.96
CA SER A 60 6.75 0.88 -11.25
C SER A 60 6.15 -0.51 -11.48
N ASN A 61 6.71 -1.23 -12.43
CA ASN A 61 6.48 -2.67 -12.61
C ASN A 61 7.74 -3.39 -12.14
N PHE A 62 7.56 -4.36 -11.24
CA PHE A 62 8.65 -5.16 -10.69
C PHE A 62 8.47 -6.61 -11.12
N ALA A 63 9.48 -7.21 -11.75
CA ALA A 63 9.52 -8.63 -12.03
C ALA A 63 10.45 -9.32 -11.04
N ASP A 64 9.97 -10.38 -10.38
CA ASP A 64 10.80 -11.20 -9.51
C ASP A 64 11.68 -12.18 -10.31
N SER A 65 12.58 -12.87 -9.60
CA SER A 65 13.47 -13.87 -10.20
C SER A 65 12.75 -15.04 -10.89
N SER A 66 11.46 -15.26 -10.57
CA SER A 66 10.62 -16.30 -11.18
C SER A 66 9.83 -15.79 -12.39
N GLY A 67 9.93 -14.50 -12.71
CA GLY A 67 9.21 -13.86 -13.82
C GLY A 67 7.78 -13.46 -13.49
N HIS A 68 7.37 -13.51 -12.23
CA HIS A 68 6.09 -12.95 -11.78
C HIS A 68 6.20 -11.42 -11.69
N THR A 69 5.08 -10.72 -11.86
CA THR A 69 5.08 -9.26 -11.91
C THR A 69 4.22 -8.66 -10.81
N ALA A 70 4.78 -7.69 -10.11
CA ALA A 70 4.08 -6.77 -9.22
C ALA A 70 3.97 -5.39 -9.84
N ASN A 71 2.99 -4.62 -9.39
CA ASN A 71 2.79 -3.23 -9.79
C ASN A 71 2.72 -2.35 -8.55
N ILE A 72 3.52 -1.29 -8.52
CA ILE A 72 3.62 -0.37 -7.40
C ILE A 72 3.22 1.02 -7.90
N GLY A 73 2.27 1.65 -7.22
CA GLY A 73 1.83 3.01 -7.50
C GLY A 73 1.92 3.89 -6.26
N MET A 74 2.37 5.12 -6.42
CA MET A 74 2.40 6.13 -5.37
C MET A 74 1.84 7.44 -5.90
N ILE A 75 1.11 8.18 -5.07
CA ILE A 75 0.67 9.56 -5.33
C ILE A 75 0.91 10.38 -4.06
N GLY A 76 1.47 11.58 -4.22
CA GLY A 76 1.90 12.42 -3.10
C GLY A 76 3.26 11.97 -2.55
N SER A 77 3.88 12.86 -1.77
CA SER A 77 5.24 12.66 -1.26
C SER A 77 5.25 12.29 0.22
N PHE A 78 6.12 11.34 0.56
CA PHE A 78 6.42 11.02 1.95
C PHE A 78 7.30 12.10 2.58
N SER A 79 7.20 12.27 3.89
CA SER A 79 8.06 13.19 4.65
C SER A 79 9.54 12.80 4.64
N SER A 80 9.84 11.53 4.35
CA SER A 80 11.19 11.01 4.20
C SER A 80 11.18 9.66 3.47
N LYS A 81 12.34 9.28 2.94
CA LYS A 81 12.60 7.92 2.45
C LYS A 81 12.27 6.84 3.47
N ALA A 82 12.59 7.06 4.74
CA ALA A 82 12.31 6.10 5.82
C ALA A 82 10.79 5.90 6.01
N ALA A 83 10.00 6.97 5.94
CA ALA A 83 8.54 6.89 6.04
C ALA A 83 7.93 6.09 4.86
N CYS A 84 8.43 6.30 3.64
CA CYS A 84 8.05 5.49 2.48
C CYS A 84 8.34 4.00 2.73
N LYS A 85 9.56 3.68 3.17
CA LYS A 85 9.96 2.28 3.45
C LYS A 85 9.10 1.63 4.52
N SER A 86 8.77 2.36 5.59
CA SER A 86 7.87 1.86 6.64
C SER A 86 6.46 1.57 6.12
N ALA A 87 5.88 2.49 5.33
CA ALA A 87 4.56 2.27 4.73
C ALA A 87 4.56 1.09 3.75
N TYR A 88 5.61 0.97 2.93
CA TYR A 88 5.78 -0.16 2.01
C TYR A 88 5.87 -1.49 2.76
N ALA A 89 6.72 -1.56 3.79
CA ALA A 89 6.87 -2.75 4.62
C ALA A 89 5.55 -3.11 5.34
N GLU A 90 4.82 -2.13 5.85
CA GLU A 90 3.53 -2.33 6.51
C GLU A 90 2.52 -3.01 5.57
N ILE A 91 2.43 -2.57 4.30
CA ILE A 91 1.58 -3.21 3.29
C ILE A 91 2.02 -4.66 3.06
N VAL A 92 3.33 -4.89 2.83
CA VAL A 92 3.86 -6.24 2.55
C VAL A 92 3.63 -7.18 3.74
N ASP A 93 3.88 -6.73 4.96
CA ASP A 93 3.74 -7.58 6.14
C ASP A 93 2.29 -7.88 6.48
N SER A 94 1.39 -6.91 6.30
CA SER A 94 -0.03 -7.06 6.63
C SER A 94 -0.81 -7.82 5.56
N CYS A 95 -0.48 -7.63 4.28
CA CYS A 95 -1.32 -8.08 3.17
C CYS A 95 -0.76 -9.27 2.38
N TYR A 96 0.55 -9.47 2.33
CA TYR A 96 1.12 -10.46 1.40
C TYR A 96 0.58 -11.88 1.59
N ASN A 97 0.38 -12.30 2.85
CA ASN A 97 -0.11 -13.64 3.20
C ASN A 97 -1.65 -13.69 3.12
N GLY A 98 -2.19 -13.75 1.91
CA GLY A 98 -3.62 -14.00 1.67
C GLY A 98 -4.31 -13.01 0.73
N TRP A 99 -3.64 -11.91 0.40
CA TRP A 99 -4.19 -10.88 -0.49
C TRP A 99 -3.35 -10.68 -1.74
N ASP A 100 -4.00 -10.31 -2.84
CA ASP A 100 -3.35 -10.02 -4.12
C ASP A 100 -2.57 -8.70 -4.08
N GLY A 101 -2.95 -7.78 -3.18
CA GLY A 101 -2.29 -6.50 -2.99
C GLY A 101 -2.68 -5.82 -1.68
N GLY A 102 -2.23 -4.57 -1.54
CA GLY A 102 -2.69 -3.69 -0.48
C GLY A 102 -2.27 -2.24 -0.69
N GLY A 103 -2.87 -1.34 0.09
CA GLY A 103 -2.59 0.09 0.01
C GLY A 103 -2.46 0.75 1.37
N TRP A 104 -1.63 1.78 1.43
CA TRP A 104 -1.44 2.65 2.59
C TRP A 104 -1.84 4.07 2.20
N SER A 105 -2.54 4.77 3.11
CA SER A 105 -2.87 6.17 2.89
C SER A 105 -2.86 6.97 4.19
N ALA A 106 -2.09 8.06 4.19
CA ALA A 106 -2.12 9.07 5.23
C ALA A 106 -1.48 10.37 4.72
N TYR A 107 -1.82 11.49 5.36
CA TYR A 107 -1.17 12.80 5.13
C TYR A 107 -1.10 13.23 3.66
N GLY A 108 -2.14 12.91 2.87
CA GLY A 108 -2.20 13.26 1.44
C GLY A 108 -1.31 12.39 0.54
N THR A 109 -0.74 11.31 1.07
CA THR A 109 0.06 10.33 0.32
C THR A 109 -0.70 9.01 0.23
N LEU A 110 -0.65 8.39 -0.94
CA LEU A 110 -1.17 7.06 -1.22
C LEU A 110 -0.04 6.20 -1.77
N LEU A 111 0.08 4.98 -1.27
CA LEU A 111 0.96 3.93 -1.79
C LEU A 111 0.13 2.68 -2.00
N HIS A 112 0.24 2.04 -3.16
CA HIS A 112 -0.46 0.81 -3.49
C HIS A 112 0.51 -0.20 -4.09
N ILE A 113 0.40 -1.45 -3.67
CA ILE A 113 1.22 -2.57 -4.13
C ILE A 113 0.28 -3.69 -4.56
N ASN A 114 0.36 -4.09 -5.82
CA ASN A 114 -0.19 -5.33 -6.32
C ASN A 114 0.93 -6.35 -6.34
N PHE A 115 0.85 -7.38 -5.50
CA PHE A 115 1.83 -8.46 -5.45
C PHE A 115 1.70 -9.40 -6.64
N CYS A 116 0.50 -9.49 -7.21
CA CYS A 116 0.18 -10.34 -8.34
C CYS A 116 -0.03 -9.46 -9.58
N LYS A 117 0.20 -10.02 -10.77
CA LYS A 117 0.00 -9.28 -12.01
C LYS A 117 -1.45 -8.79 -12.05
N TRP A 118 -1.63 -7.47 -12.14
CA TRP A 118 -2.95 -6.90 -12.35
C TRP A 118 -3.45 -7.31 -13.74
N GLY A 119 -4.52 -8.12 -13.80
CA GLY A 119 -5.12 -8.56 -15.04
C GLY A 119 -5.85 -7.41 -15.72
N SER A 120 -5.25 -6.79 -16.74
CA SER A 120 -5.96 -6.00 -17.74
C SER A 120 -6.15 -6.75 -19.06
N ASP A 121 -5.68 -8.01 -19.13
CA ASP A 121 -5.81 -8.87 -20.31
C ASP A 121 -7.26 -9.37 -20.48
N ASP A 122 -8.12 -9.23 -19.46
CA ASP A 122 -9.58 -9.24 -19.61
C ASP A 122 -10.05 -7.86 -20.10
N LYS A 123 -9.57 -7.44 -21.28
CA LYS A 123 -10.37 -6.50 -22.07
C LYS A 123 -11.67 -7.22 -22.36
N GLN A 124 -12.74 -6.85 -21.65
CA GLN A 124 -14.08 -7.08 -22.17
C GLN A 124 -14.10 -6.48 -23.57
N GLU A 125 -14.11 -7.35 -24.57
CA GLU A 125 -14.58 -7.02 -25.90
C GLU A 125 -15.99 -6.45 -25.71
N LEU A 126 -16.11 -5.12 -25.79
CA LEU A 126 -17.36 -4.41 -26.00
C LEU A 126 -17.58 -4.26 -27.50
#